data_AF-A0A838IFN2-F1
#
_entry.id   AF-A0A838IFN2-F1
#
_cell.length_a   1.000
_cell.length_b   1.000
_cell.length_c   1.000
_cell.angle_alpha   90.00
_cell.angle_beta   90.00
_cell.angle_gamma   90.00
#
_symmetry.space_group_name_H-M   'P 1'
#
loop_
_entity.id
_entity.type
_entity.pdbx_description
1 polymer ?
#
loop_
_entity_poly.entity_id
_entity_poly.type
_entity_poly.pdbx_seq_one_letter_code
_entity_poly.pdbx_strand_id
1 'polypeptide(L)'
;MILLVAESVLLSAFGVESFGLQSGVGVTIYLGLRREFVTGALTLAALLPVVEWLVSGPMGFYSLGLVVVFFVLRALRGNIQKRWGFAQMILAALMAFLHAGVMVIALLLANANSAIMHSVLWNVWMACVLVGLTFVPLARFLERGDRMLNPRSGRTVLEVS
;
A
#
# COMPACT_ATOMS: atom_id res chain seq x y z
N MET A 1 -1.50 -11.84 4.31
CA MET A 1 -1.13 -12.06 5.73
C MET A 1 0.31 -12.52 5.89
N ILE A 2 0.75 -13.64 5.30
CA ILE A 2 2.11 -14.18 5.52
C ILE A 2 3.22 -13.16 5.22
N LEU A 3 3.09 -12.37 4.15
CA LEU A 3 4.04 -11.28 3.83
C LEU A 3 4.11 -10.19 4.91
N LEU A 4 2.96 -9.77 5.44
CA LEU A 4 2.89 -8.73 6.47
C LEU A 4 3.53 -9.22 7.77
N VAL A 5 3.25 -10.47 8.15
CA VAL A 5 3.83 -11.12 9.34
C VAL A 5 5.34 -11.32 9.16
N ALA A 6 5.80 -11.74 7.97
CA ALA A 6 7.22 -11.92 7.69
C ALA A 6 8.00 -10.60 7.74
N GLU A 7 7.40 -9.50 7.27
CA GLU A 7 7.96 -8.16 7.41
C GLU A 7 8.07 -7.74 8.89
N SER A 8 7.01 -7.90 9.68
CA SER A 8 7.03 -7.56 11.11
C SER A 8 8.10 -8.34 11.87
N VAL A 9 8.31 -9.62 11.53
CA VAL A 9 9.36 -10.47 12.13
C VAL A 9 10.75 -10.04 11.69
N LEU A 10 10.95 -9.72 10.40
CA LEU A 10 12.23 -9.22 9.88
C LEU A 10 12.61 -7.88 10.51
N LEU A 11 11.68 -6.93 10.59
CA LEU A 11 11.93 -5.61 11.17
C LEU A 11 12.25 -5.70 12.67
N SER A 12 11.55 -6.58 13.39
CA SER A 12 11.85 -6.89 14.80
C SER A 12 13.24 -7.50 14.97
N ALA A 13 13.66 -8.40 14.08
CA ALA A 13 14.98 -9.05 14.15
C ALA A 13 16.16 -8.10 13.89
N PHE A 14 15.96 -7.02 13.12
CA PHE A 14 16.98 -6.01 12.85
C PHE A 14 16.97 -4.83 13.83
N GLY A 15 16.12 -4.85 14.86
CA GLY A 15 15.99 -3.75 15.83
C GLY A 15 15.44 -2.46 15.21
N VAL A 16 14.76 -2.59 14.08
CA VAL A 16 14.24 -1.46 13.31
C VAL A 16 12.75 -1.32 13.62
N GLU A 17 12.44 -0.77 14.79
CA GLU A 17 11.06 -0.64 15.28
C GLU A 17 10.22 0.38 14.49
N SER A 18 10.85 1.24 13.68
CA SER A 18 10.19 2.37 13.03
C SER A 18 10.17 2.35 11.49
N PHE A 19 10.94 1.47 10.83
CA PHE A 19 10.92 1.39 9.36
C PHE A 19 9.98 0.30 8.89
N GLY A 20 8.68 0.57 8.87
CA GLY A 20 7.78 -0.26 8.07
C GLY A 20 8.15 -0.14 6.59
N LEU A 21 8.31 -1.27 5.87
CA LEU A 21 8.40 -1.27 4.41
C LEU A 21 7.09 -0.80 3.75
N GLN A 22 6.08 -0.45 4.56
CA GLN A 22 4.74 -0.02 4.16
C GLN A 22 4.13 -0.96 3.13
N SER A 23 4.33 -2.27 3.32
CA SER A 23 3.74 -3.29 2.46
C SER A 23 2.22 -3.21 2.40
N GLY A 24 1.55 -2.68 3.43
CA GLY A 24 0.12 -2.37 3.41
C GLY A 24 -0.26 -1.41 2.28
N VAL A 25 0.54 -0.35 2.09
CA VAL A 25 0.39 0.60 0.96
C VAL A 25 0.69 -0.12 -0.35
N GLY A 26 1.77 -0.91 -0.42
CA GLY A 26 2.14 -1.68 -1.62
C GLY A 26 1.05 -2.66 -2.08
N VAL A 27 0.47 -3.42 -1.14
CA VAL A 27 -0.65 -4.33 -1.41
C VAL A 27 -1.87 -3.54 -1.88
N THR A 28 -2.18 -2.43 -1.22
CA THR A 28 -3.29 -1.54 -1.62
C THR A 28 -3.10 -1.01 -3.04
N ILE A 29 -1.88 -0.60 -3.42
CA ILE A 29 -1.57 -0.17 -4.78
C ILE A 29 -1.81 -1.31 -5.78
N TYR A 30 -1.34 -2.51 -5.47
CA TYR A 30 -1.57 -3.69 -6.29
C TYR A 30 -3.07 -3.98 -6.48
N LEU A 31 -3.85 -3.97 -5.40
CA LEU A 31 -5.30 -4.19 -5.42
C LEU A 31 -6.01 -3.13 -6.28
N GLY A 32 -5.67 -1.85 -6.11
CA GLY A 32 -6.27 -0.75 -6.87
C GLY A 32 -6.02 -0.84 -8.37
N LEU A 33 -4.82 -1.27 -8.77
CA LEU A 33 -4.42 -1.35 -10.18
C LEU A 33 -4.84 -2.63 -10.90
N ARG A 34 -4.82 -3.77 -10.21
CA ARG A 34 -4.95 -5.09 -10.88
C ARG A 34 -6.28 -5.78 -10.64
N ARG A 35 -6.91 -5.60 -9.50
CA ARG A 35 -8.16 -6.31 -9.17
C ARG A 35 -9.38 -5.57 -9.71
N GLU A 36 -10.46 -6.33 -9.88
CA GLU A 36 -11.79 -5.75 -10.07
C GLU A 36 -12.19 -4.94 -8.83
N PHE A 37 -13.06 -3.95 -9.01
CA PHE A 37 -13.38 -3.01 -7.93
C PHE A 37 -13.91 -3.74 -6.69
N VAL A 38 -14.94 -4.57 -6.87
CA VAL A 38 -15.62 -5.28 -5.77
C VAL A 38 -14.64 -6.21 -5.07
N THR A 39 -13.97 -7.07 -5.83
CA THR A 39 -12.98 -8.03 -5.28
C THR A 39 -11.83 -7.31 -4.57
N GLY A 40 -11.31 -6.23 -5.16
CA GLY A 40 -10.23 -5.43 -4.57
C GLY A 40 -10.67 -4.72 -3.29
N ALA A 41 -11.86 -4.13 -3.28
CA ALA A 41 -12.43 -3.43 -2.13
C ALA A 41 -12.71 -4.40 -0.97
N LEU A 42 -13.29 -5.58 -1.25
CA LEU A 42 -13.50 -6.62 -0.24
C LEU A 42 -12.19 -7.15 0.31
N THR A 43 -11.19 -7.38 -0.56
CA THR A 43 -9.86 -7.81 -0.11
C THR A 43 -9.19 -6.76 0.76
N LEU A 44 -9.30 -5.48 0.39
CA LEU A 44 -8.80 -4.36 1.19
C LEU A 44 -9.54 -4.30 2.53
N ALA A 45 -10.87 -4.34 2.54
CA ALA A 45 -11.68 -4.30 3.75
C ALA A 45 -11.33 -5.44 4.72
N ALA A 46 -11.07 -6.65 4.22
CA ALA A 46 -10.61 -7.77 5.03
C ALA A 46 -9.17 -7.57 5.57
N LEU A 47 -8.33 -6.83 4.85
CA LEU A 47 -6.96 -6.51 5.26
C LEU A 47 -6.88 -5.36 6.27
N LEU A 48 -7.81 -4.39 6.24
CA LEU A 48 -7.74 -3.20 7.09
C LEU A 48 -7.60 -3.52 8.59
N PRO A 49 -8.41 -4.42 9.20
CA PRO A 49 -8.27 -4.74 10.63
C PRO A 49 -6.91 -5.33 10.98
N VAL A 50 -6.37 -6.16 10.08
CA VAL A 50 -5.05 -6.80 10.26
C VAL A 50 -3.95 -5.75 10.21
N VAL A 51 -4.02 -4.85 9.24
CA VAL A 51 -3.02 -3.79 9.09
C VAL A 51 -3.09 -2.83 10.28
N GLU A 52 -4.29 -2.46 10.71
CA GLU A 52 -4.48 -1.58 11.87
C GLU A 52 -3.92 -2.20 13.15
N TRP A 53 -4.03 -3.53 13.29
CA TRP A 53 -3.46 -4.22 14.45
C TRP A 53 -1.93 -4.30 14.43
N LEU A 54 -1.32 -4.35 13.24
CA LEU A 54 0.14 -4.40 13.07
C LEU A 54 0.80 -3.02 13.20
N VAL A 55 0.05 -1.94 12.97
CA VAL A 55 0.57 -0.56 13.08
C VAL A 55 0.35 -0.05 14.49
N SER A 56 1.43 0.25 15.20
CA SER A 56 1.37 0.95 16.48
C SER A 56 1.02 2.43 16.25
N GLY A 57 -0.27 2.76 16.30
CA GLY A 57 -0.76 4.13 16.13
C GLY A 57 -2.22 4.29 16.59
N PRO A 58 -2.76 5.51 16.60
CA PRO A 58 -4.16 5.69 16.93
C PRO A 58 -5.04 5.04 15.85
N MET A 59 -6.06 4.29 16.28
CA MET A 59 -6.88 3.50 15.37
C MET A 59 -7.65 4.36 14.36
N GLY A 60 -7.76 3.85 13.14
CA GLY A 60 -8.53 4.40 12.03
C GLY A 60 -7.72 5.24 11.05
N PHE A 61 -6.64 5.88 11.48
CA PHE A 61 -5.88 6.82 10.62
C PHE A 61 -5.12 6.11 9.50
N TYR A 62 -4.47 4.98 9.82
CA TYR A 62 -3.69 4.24 8.84
C TYR A 62 -4.60 3.61 7.78
N SER A 63 -5.66 2.93 8.23
CA SER A 63 -6.71 2.38 7.37
C SER A 63 -7.37 3.42 6.46
N LEU A 64 -7.68 4.61 7.00
CA LEU A 64 -8.26 5.70 6.22
C LEU A 64 -7.33 6.14 5.08
N GLY A 65 -6.03 6.27 5.35
CA GLY A 65 -5.03 6.54 4.31
C GLY A 65 -5.03 5.49 3.20
N LEU A 66 -5.11 4.20 3.55
CA LEU A 66 -5.13 3.11 2.56
C LEU A 66 -6.39 3.16 1.69
N VAL A 67 -7.54 3.43 2.31
CA VAL A 67 -8.81 3.58 1.59
C VAL A 67 -8.72 4.73 0.57
N VAL A 68 -8.17 5.88 0.97
CA VAL A 68 -7.99 7.02 0.06
C VAL A 68 -7.07 6.64 -1.12
N VAL A 69 -5.93 6.00 -0.85
CA VAL A 69 -5.01 5.53 -1.91
C VAL A 69 -5.71 4.58 -2.87
N PHE A 70 -6.50 3.64 -2.37
CA PHE A 70 -7.25 2.69 -3.20
C PHE A 70 -8.23 3.40 -4.14
N PHE A 71 -9.01 4.37 -3.63
CA PHE A 71 -9.95 5.13 -4.44
C PHE A 71 -9.26 6.01 -5.47
N VAL A 72 -8.17 6.70 -5.11
CA VAL A 72 -7.40 7.53 -6.04
C VAL A 72 -6.83 6.68 -7.17
N LEU A 73 -6.23 5.53 -6.86
CA LEU A 73 -5.73 4.62 -7.89
C LEU A 73 -6.84 4.05 -8.75
N ARG A 74 -8.02 3.82 -8.18
CA ARG A 74 -9.16 3.33 -8.96
C ARG A 74 -9.62 4.36 -9.98
N ALA A 75 -9.68 5.64 -9.59
CA ALA A 75 -10.01 6.74 -10.49
C ALA A 75 -8.97 6.89 -11.61
N LEU A 76 -7.69 6.71 -11.29
CA LEU A 76 -6.58 6.87 -12.25
C LEU A 76 -6.28 5.62 -13.08
N ARG A 77 -6.90 4.47 -12.77
CA ARG A 77 -6.57 3.16 -13.37
C ARG A 77 -6.58 3.16 -14.89
N GLY A 78 -7.50 3.91 -15.52
CA GLY A 78 -7.63 3.97 -16.98
C GLY A 78 -6.40 4.54 -17.69
N ASN A 79 -5.62 5.39 -17.01
CA ASN A 79 -4.47 6.09 -17.58
C ASN A 79 -3.13 5.43 -17.23
N ILE A 80 -3.13 4.37 -16.42
CA ILE A 80 -1.91 3.78 -15.87
C ILE A 80 -1.47 2.59 -16.72
N GLN A 81 -0.19 2.59 -17.10
CA GLN A 81 0.40 1.54 -17.93
C GLN A 81 0.34 0.16 -17.25
N LYS A 82 -0.03 -0.87 -18.03
CA LYS A 82 -0.17 -2.26 -17.57
C LYS A 82 1.14 -2.99 -17.29
N ARG A 83 2.32 -2.45 -17.61
CA ARG A 83 3.61 -3.16 -17.44
C ARG A 83 4.30 -2.71 -16.17
N TRP A 84 4.81 -3.62 -15.34
CA TRP A 84 5.61 -3.26 -14.17
C TRP A 84 6.96 -2.71 -14.60
N GLY A 85 7.16 -1.40 -14.45
CA GLY A 85 8.40 -0.71 -14.76
C GLY A 85 8.64 0.48 -13.84
N PHE A 86 9.53 1.37 -14.27
CA PHE A 86 9.95 2.53 -13.50
C PHE A 86 8.79 3.49 -13.16
N ALA A 87 7.84 3.65 -14.09
CA ALA A 87 6.64 4.48 -13.86
C ALA A 87 5.81 4.00 -12.66
N GLN A 88 5.75 2.70 -12.40
CA GLN A 88 5.02 2.10 -11.29
C GLN A 88 5.75 2.27 -9.97
N MET A 89 7.10 2.34 -9.99
CA MET A 89 7.89 2.70 -8.81
C MET A 89 7.60 4.14 -8.40
N ILE A 90 7.60 5.06 -9.37
CA ILE A 90 7.25 6.47 -9.14
C ILE A 90 5.82 6.57 -8.62
N LEU A 91 4.87 5.91 -9.27
CA LEU A 91 3.48 5.89 -8.83
C LEU A 91 3.34 5.37 -7.40
N ALA A 92 4.05 4.28 -7.05
CA ALA A 92 4.02 3.72 -5.71
C ALA A 92 4.59 4.70 -4.67
N ALA A 93 5.69 5.37 -4.99
CA ALA A 93 6.25 6.43 -4.14
C ALA A 93 5.28 7.60 -3.97
N LEU A 94 4.60 8.03 -5.04
CA LEU A 94 3.58 9.09 -4.99
C LEU A 94 2.37 8.68 -4.15
N MET A 95 1.94 7.42 -4.23
CA MET A 95 0.84 6.91 -3.42
C MET A 95 1.21 6.76 -1.95
N ALA A 96 2.46 6.38 -1.65
CA ALA A 96 2.98 6.41 -0.28
C ALA A 96 3.02 7.85 0.27
N PHE A 97 3.42 8.82 -0.56
CA PHE A 97 3.39 10.24 -0.18
C PHE A 97 1.95 10.74 0.05
N LEU A 98 1.01 10.32 -0.79
CA LEU A 98 -0.41 10.62 -0.59
C LEU A 98 -0.95 10.01 0.71
N HIS A 99 -0.66 8.72 0.97
CA HIS A 99 -1.04 8.03 2.20
C HIS A 99 -0.56 8.79 3.43
N ALA A 100 0.72 9.13 3.43
CA ALA A 100 1.37 9.93 4.45
C ALA A 100 0.71 11.30 4.66
N GLY A 101 0.42 12.02 3.58
CA GLY A 101 -0.25 13.31 3.64
C GLY A 101 -1.64 13.22 4.28
N VAL A 102 -2.40 12.18 3.94
CA VAL A 102 -3.71 11.91 4.55
C VAL A 102 -3.56 11.65 6.05
N MET A 103 -2.58 10.84 6.47
CA MET A 103 -2.33 10.62 7.89
C MET A 103 -1.94 11.91 8.62
N VAL A 104 -1.06 12.74 8.03
CA VAL A 104 -0.67 14.03 8.61
C VAL A 104 -1.88 14.93 8.79
N ILE A 105 -2.71 15.09 7.76
CA ILE A 105 -3.93 15.91 7.83
C ILE A 105 -4.86 15.39 8.91
N ALA A 106 -5.11 14.09 8.94
CA ALA A 106 -6.03 13.49 9.90
C ALA A 106 -5.50 13.61 11.35
N LEU A 107 -4.19 13.46 11.55
CA LEU A 107 -3.55 13.70 12.84
C LEU A 107 -3.61 15.16 13.26
N LEU A 108 -3.40 16.10 12.33
CA LEU A 108 -3.49 17.54 12.62
C LEU A 108 -4.91 17.95 13.04
N LEU A 109 -5.94 17.38 12.40
CA LEU A 109 -7.33 17.61 12.77
C LEU A 109 -7.68 17.00 14.13
N ALA A 110 -7.05 15.89 14.49
CA ALA A 110 -7.32 15.20 15.75
C ALA A 110 -6.52 15.74 16.94
N ASN A 111 -5.25 16.11 16.74
CA ASN A 111 -4.31 16.55 17.78
C ASN A 111 -3.30 17.54 17.22
N ALA A 112 -3.38 18.81 17.64
CA ALA A 112 -2.48 19.87 17.21
C ALA A 112 -1.15 19.86 18.00
N ASN A 113 -0.34 18.79 17.88
CA ASN A 113 0.94 18.69 18.59
C ASN A 113 2.13 18.72 17.61
N SER A 114 3.04 19.68 17.79
CA SER A 114 4.11 20.00 16.83
C SER A 114 5.21 18.95 16.73
N ALA A 115 5.47 18.20 17.81
CA ALA A 115 6.51 17.16 17.85
C ALA A 115 6.16 15.95 16.96
N ILE A 116 4.88 15.60 16.85
CA ILE A 116 4.39 14.48 16.04
C ILE A 116 4.59 14.78 14.55
N MET A 117 4.48 16.04 14.15
CA MET A 117 4.56 16.45 12.75
C MET A 117 5.96 16.27 12.16
N HIS A 118 7.01 16.56 12.93
CA HIS A 118 8.39 16.45 12.45
C HIS A 118 8.84 14.99 12.29
N SER A 119 8.48 14.11 13.24
CA SER A 119 8.77 12.67 13.15
C SER A 119 8.03 12.01 11.99
N VAL A 120 6.78 12.42 11.74
CA VAL A 120 6.01 11.89 10.61
C VAL A 120 6.67 12.32 9.30
N LEU A 121 7.01 13.60 9.12
CA LEU A 121 7.64 14.07 7.87
C LEU A 121 8.94 13.33 7.52
N TRP A 122 9.81 13.07 8.50
CA TRP A 122 11.06 12.33 8.26
C TRP A 122 10.80 10.87 7.85
N ASN A 123 9.88 10.20 8.53
CA ASN A 123 9.53 8.81 8.23
C ASN A 123 8.85 8.68 6.86
N VAL A 124 8.08 9.69 6.45
CA VAL A 124 7.37 9.70 5.17
C VAL A 124 8.32 9.69 3.98
N TRP A 125 9.40 10.49 4.02
CA TRP A 125 10.39 10.52 2.96
C TRP A 125 11.06 9.17 2.75
N MET A 126 11.54 8.55 3.84
CA MET A 126 12.18 7.24 3.79
C MET A 126 11.21 6.16 3.31
N ALA A 127 9.97 6.21 3.78
CA ALA A 127 8.95 5.27 3.37
C ALA A 127 8.60 5.39 1.88
N CYS A 128 8.53 6.60 1.31
CA CYS A 128 8.28 6.79 -0.12
C CYS A 128 9.37 6.14 -0.98
N VAL A 129 10.64 6.33 -0.59
CA VAL A 129 11.79 5.73 -1.30
C VAL A 129 11.74 4.20 -1.19
N LEU A 130 11.54 3.67 0.01
CA LEU A 130 11.49 2.24 0.24
C LEU A 130 10.32 1.56 -0.48
N VAL A 131 9.13 2.14 -0.41
CA VAL A 131 7.95 1.64 -1.16
C VAL A 131 8.22 1.69 -2.65
N GLY A 132 8.74 2.80 -3.18
CA GLY A 132 9.07 2.89 -4.60
C GLY A 132 10.03 1.79 -5.07
N LEU A 133 11.09 1.53 -4.29
CA LEU A 133 12.11 0.53 -4.61
C LEU A 133 11.59 -0.91 -4.48
N THR A 134 10.81 -1.18 -3.44
CA THR A 134 10.36 -2.54 -3.08
C THR A 134 9.02 -2.92 -3.72
N PHE A 135 8.29 -1.96 -4.29
CA PHE A 135 6.99 -2.20 -4.89
C PHE A 135 7.06 -3.15 -6.08
N VAL A 136 8.03 -2.99 -6.98
CA VAL A 136 8.14 -3.86 -8.16
C VAL A 136 8.35 -5.34 -7.80
N PRO A 137 9.31 -5.71 -6.93
CA PRO A 137 9.43 -7.11 -6.52
C PRO A 137 8.19 -7.62 -5.78
N LEU A 138 7.59 -6.79 -4.91
CA LEU A 138 6.34 -7.13 -4.21
C LEU A 138 5.19 -7.40 -5.20
N ALA A 139 4.98 -6.52 -6.17
CA ALA A 139 3.94 -6.64 -7.18
C ALA A 139 4.11 -7.89 -8.03
N ARG A 140 5.35 -8.23 -8.41
CA ARG A 140 5.65 -9.49 -9.12
C ARG A 140 5.38 -10.71 -8.26
N PHE A 141 5.68 -10.66 -6.97
CA PHE A 141 5.39 -11.74 -6.05
C PHE A 141 3.87 -11.96 -5.89
N LEU A 142 3.11 -10.88 -5.71
CA LEU A 142 1.65 -10.93 -5.62
C LEU A 142 1.03 -11.45 -6.93
N GLU A 143 1.54 -11.01 -8.08
CA GLU A 143 1.08 -11.51 -9.37
C GLU A 143 1.35 -13.02 -9.55
N ARG A 144 2.51 -13.51 -9.08
CA ARG A 144 2.78 -14.96 -9.06
C ARG A 144 1.80 -15.71 -8.17
N GLY A 145 1.52 -15.20 -6.97
CA GLY A 145 0.52 -15.79 -6.06
C GLY A 145 -0.87 -15.83 -6.67
N ASP A 146 -1.30 -14.74 -7.32
CA ASP A 146 -2.59 -14.66 -8.00
C ASP A 146 -2.70 -15.68 -9.14
N ARG A 147 -1.63 -15.89 -9.92
CA ARG A 147 -1.61 -16.90 -10.99
C ARG A 147 -1.73 -18.33 -10.45
N MET A 148 -1.17 -18.61 -9.27
CA MET A 148 -1.31 -19.92 -8.62
C MET A 148 -2.73 -20.16 -8.12
N LEU A 149 -3.37 -19.13 -7.56
CA LEU A 149 -4.74 -19.23 -7.02
C LEU A 149 -5.81 -19.21 -8.10
N ASN A 150 -5.59 -18.47 -9.20
CA ASN A 150 -6.53 -18.35 -10.31
C ASN A 150 -5.82 -18.43 -11.67
N PRO A 151 -5.55 -19.66 -12.19
CA PRO A 151 -4.89 -19.85 -13.48
C PRO A 151 -5.67 -19.26 -14.67
N ARG A 152 -6.98 -19.09 -14.52
CA ARG A 152 -7.89 -18.59 -15.57
C ARG A 152 -7.93 -17.06 -15.70
N SER A 153 -7.42 -16.32 -14.71
CA SER A 153 -7.45 -14.84 -14.70
C SER A 153 -6.60 -14.19 -15.80
N GLY A 154 -5.70 -14.93 -16.45
CA GLY A 154 -4.90 -14.43 -17.57
C GLY A 154 -5.64 -14.39 -18.91
N ARG A 155 -6.79 -15.06 -19.03
CA ARG A 155 -7.52 -15.22 -20.31
C ARG A 155 -8.55 -14.13 -20.58
N THR A 156 -9.13 -13.51 -19.55
CA THR A 156 -10.26 -12.56 -19.70
C THR A 156 -9.89 -11.17 -20.20
N VAL A 157 -8.60 -10.86 -20.41
CA VAL A 157 -8.16 -9.53 -20.90
C VAL A 157 -7.88 -9.51 -22.41
N LEU A 158 -7.96 -10.67 -23.10
CA LEU A 158 -7.77 -10.76 -24.56
C LEU A 158 -9.07 -10.89 -25.36
N GLU A 159 -10.23 -10.92 -24.70
CA GLU A 159 -11.54 -11.09 -25.36
C GLU A 159 -12.48 -9.91 -25.14
N VAL A 160 -11.97 -8.67 -25.13
CA VAL A 160 -12.78 -7.49 -25.51
C VAL A 160 -11.82 -6.43 -26.08
N SER A 161 -11.51 -6.55 -27.37
CA SER A 161 -10.98 -5.45 -28.19
C SER A 161 -11.54 -5.60 -29.59
#